data_AF-A0A537MTW9-F1
#
_entry.id   AF-A0A537MTW9-F1
#
_cell.length_a   1.000
_cell.length_b   1.000
_cell.length_c   1.000
_cell.angle_alpha   90.00
_cell.angle_beta   90.00
_cell.angle_gamma   90.00
#
_symmetry.space_group_name_H-M   'P 1'
#
loop_
_entity.id
_entity.type
_entity.pdbx_description
1 polymer ?
#
loop_
_entity_poly.entity_id
_entity_poly.type
_entity_poly.pdbx_seq_one_letter_code
_entity_poly.pdbx_strand_id
1 'polypeptide(L)'
;MGSWTRRVKEFQGDNAGLRRLRINYPEDVVLRSAGSTGSRRSSRSKGVTEMQYLLMIYQNEADYAKIDAATSKKMLEEYGSFTQSIIQSGNFKAGDRLQPTTTATTVRVREGKTLTTDGPFAETREQLGGYYLVDAKDLDAAIAIAARIPGARFGSIEVRPIWVYN
;
A
#
# COMPACT_ATOMS: atom_id res chain seq x y z
N MET A 1 11.64 -25.50 22.59
CA MET A 1 11.81 -24.06 22.27
C MET A 1 12.91 -23.94 21.22
N GLY A 2 12.55 -23.91 19.93
CA GLY A 2 13.53 -23.74 18.86
C GLY A 2 13.78 -22.25 18.63
N SER A 3 15.00 -21.78 18.85
CA SER A 3 15.38 -20.40 18.53
C SER A 3 15.40 -20.22 17.02
N TRP A 4 14.40 -19.53 16.47
CA TRP A 4 14.45 -19.03 15.11
C TRP A 4 15.36 -17.79 15.08
N THR A 5 16.66 -17.99 14.97
CA THR A 5 17.59 -16.88 14.79
C THR A 5 17.39 -16.33 13.38
N ARG A 6 16.89 -15.09 13.27
CA ARG A 6 16.82 -14.36 11.99
C ARG A 6 18.19 -14.39 11.33
N ARG A 7 18.27 -14.93 10.12
CA ARG A 7 19.52 -14.91 9.35
C ARG A 7 19.76 -13.51 8.81
N VAL A 8 20.73 -12.82 9.40
CA VAL A 8 21.28 -11.57 8.85
C VAL A 8 22.34 -11.96 7.82
N LYS A 9 22.27 -11.36 6.64
CA LYS A 9 23.24 -11.54 5.56
C LYS A 9 23.77 -10.18 5.12
N GLU A 10 25.03 -10.11 4.73
CA GLU A 10 25.57 -8.93 4.04
C GLU A 10 25.10 -8.98 2.58
N PHE A 11 24.55 -7.87 2.08
CA PHE A 11 24.09 -7.78 0.70
C PHE A 11 25.30 -7.65 -0.23
N GLN A 12 25.58 -8.72 -0.97
CA GLN A 12 26.56 -8.76 -2.06
C GLN A 12 25.80 -8.45 -3.35
N GLY A 13 25.85 -7.20 -3.81
CA GLY A 13 24.98 -6.71 -4.87
C GLY A 13 25.26 -7.33 -6.24
N ASP A 14 24.61 -8.46 -6.56
CA ASP A 14 24.44 -8.93 -7.93
C ASP A 14 23.07 -8.51 -8.46
N ASN A 15 23.05 -7.50 -9.35
CA ASN A 15 21.86 -6.88 -9.90
C ASN A 15 21.11 -7.74 -10.96
N ALA A 16 21.35 -9.05 -11.01
CA ALA A 16 20.92 -9.93 -12.09
C ALA A 16 19.48 -10.48 -11.96
N GLY A 17 18.69 -10.07 -10.96
CA GLY A 17 17.49 -10.81 -10.56
C GLY A 17 16.18 -10.04 -10.42
N LEU A 18 16.13 -8.71 -10.60
CA LEU A 18 14.89 -7.95 -10.43
C LEU A 18 13.96 -8.12 -11.65
N ARG A 19 13.36 -9.30 -11.79
CA ARG A 19 12.17 -9.46 -12.63
C ARG A 19 11.04 -8.64 -11.99
N ARG A 20 10.57 -7.59 -12.69
CA ARG A 20 9.26 -6.97 -12.41
C ARG A 20 8.20 -8.06 -12.50
N LEU A 21 7.80 -8.63 -11.37
CA LEU A 21 6.57 -9.40 -11.29
C LEU A 21 5.43 -8.39 -11.37
N ARG A 22 4.77 -8.31 -12.53
CA ARG A 22 3.48 -7.64 -12.67
C ARG A 22 2.48 -8.44 -11.84
N ILE A 23 1.87 -7.80 -10.86
CA ILE A 23 0.67 -8.34 -10.22
C ILE A 23 -0.43 -8.24 -11.27
N ASN A 24 -0.86 -9.38 -11.82
CA ASN A 24 -2.03 -9.45 -12.68
C ASN A 24 -3.26 -9.29 -11.78
N TYR A 25 -3.82 -8.08 -11.78
CA TYR A 25 -5.22 -7.91 -11.44
C TYR A 25 -6.07 -8.62 -12.50
N PRO A 26 -7.27 -9.12 -12.16
CA PRO A 26 -8.22 -9.58 -13.18
C PRO A 26 -8.40 -8.48 -14.25
N GLU A 27 -8.55 -8.88 -15.52
CA GLU A 27 -8.43 -7.99 -16.69
C GLU A 27 -9.48 -6.84 -16.76
N ASP A 28 -10.37 -6.74 -15.78
CA ASP A 28 -11.31 -5.64 -15.60
C ASP A 28 -10.71 -4.42 -14.86
N VAL A 29 -9.52 -4.55 -14.25
CA VAL A 29 -8.76 -3.41 -13.71
C VAL A 29 -7.84 -2.83 -14.78
N VAL A 30 -8.45 -2.13 -15.74
CA VAL A 30 -7.70 -1.39 -16.77
C VAL A 30 -6.99 -0.19 -16.13
N LEU A 31 -5.74 -0.38 -15.73
CA LEU A 31 -4.78 0.71 -15.50
C LEU A 31 -4.38 1.28 -16.87
N ARG A 32 -5.20 2.17 -17.44
CA ARG A 32 -4.78 2.98 -18.58
C ARG A 32 -3.65 3.90 -18.11
N SER A 33 -2.45 3.64 -18.59
CA SER A 33 -1.37 4.62 -18.61
C SER A 33 -1.89 5.86 -19.34
N ALA A 34 -2.10 6.96 -18.62
CA ALA A 34 -2.37 8.25 -19.24
C ALA A 34 -1.08 8.70 -19.94
N GLY A 35 -1.01 8.47 -21.25
CA GLY A 35 -0.02 9.07 -22.12
C GLY A 35 -0.12 10.59 -22.06
N SER A 36 1.01 11.25 -21.90
CA SER A 36 1.13 12.69 -21.96
C SER A 36 0.84 13.20 -23.37
N THR A 37 -0.16 14.06 -23.54
CA THR A 37 -0.13 15.20 -24.48
C THR A 37 -1.37 16.07 -24.25
N GLY A 38 -1.14 17.36 -23.98
CA GLY A 38 -2.21 18.37 -23.98
C GLY A 38 -2.17 19.29 -22.76
N SER A 39 -1.29 20.29 -22.78
CA SER A 39 -1.34 21.44 -21.88
C SER A 39 -2.68 22.15 -22.02
N ARG A 40 -3.61 21.88 -21.10
CA ARG A 40 -4.80 22.71 -20.87
C ARG A 40 -4.61 23.39 -19.52
N ARG A 41 -4.29 24.69 -19.55
CA ARG A 41 -4.27 25.57 -18.37
C ARG A 41 -5.66 25.53 -17.73
N SER A 42 -5.82 24.65 -16.75
CA SER A 42 -6.92 24.70 -15.79
C SER A 42 -6.64 25.87 -14.85
N SER A 43 -7.57 26.82 -14.82
CA SER A 43 -7.58 27.95 -13.91
C SER A 43 -7.44 27.46 -12.48
N ARG A 44 -6.28 27.75 -11.88
CA ARG A 44 -5.97 27.45 -10.49
C ARG A 44 -6.97 28.19 -9.60
N SER A 45 -7.98 27.51 -9.08
CA SER A 45 -8.72 27.98 -7.93
C SER A 45 -7.71 28.13 -6.79
N LYS A 46 -7.52 29.37 -6.32
CA LYS A 46 -6.77 29.62 -5.09
C LYS A 46 -7.62 29.10 -3.93
N GLY A 47 -7.09 28.16 -3.16
CA GLY A 47 -7.46 28.03 -1.74
C GLY A 47 -8.04 26.70 -1.25
N VAL A 48 -7.40 25.56 -1.55
CA VAL A 48 -7.15 24.47 -0.57
C VAL A 48 -5.81 23.87 -0.96
N THR A 49 -4.81 23.90 -0.08
CA THR A 49 -3.64 23.03 -0.27
C THR A 49 -4.09 21.62 0.05
N GLU A 50 -4.45 20.84 -0.97
CA GLU A 50 -4.75 19.42 -0.78
C GLU A 50 -3.52 18.75 -0.13
N MET A 51 -3.75 18.15 1.03
CA MET A 51 -2.73 17.48 1.83
C MET A 51 -2.67 16.01 1.41
N GLN A 52 -1.47 15.42 1.43
CA GLN A 52 -1.30 14.01 1.13
C GLN A 52 -1.28 13.16 2.40
N TYR A 53 -2.06 12.09 2.38
CA TYR A 53 -2.14 11.12 3.46
C TYR A 53 -1.84 9.71 2.96
N LEU A 54 -0.99 9.01 3.69
CA LEU A 54 -0.79 7.57 3.56
C LEU A 54 -1.78 6.86 4.48
N LEU A 55 -2.64 6.03 3.89
CA LEU A 55 -3.59 5.17 4.58
C LEU A 55 -3.01 3.75 4.59
N MET A 56 -2.46 3.32 5.72
CA MET A 56 -1.79 2.03 5.85
C MET A 56 -2.77 0.98 6.35
N ILE A 57 -2.94 -0.11 5.59
CA ILE A 57 -3.91 -1.15 5.87
C ILE A 57 -3.23 -2.27 6.66
N TYR A 58 -3.54 -2.38 7.95
CA TYR A 58 -3.05 -3.46 8.81
C TYR A 58 -4.11 -4.52 9.01
N GLN A 59 -3.70 -5.79 8.94
CA GLN A 59 -4.57 -6.94 9.17
C GLN A 59 -3.74 -8.13 9.65
N ASN A 60 -4.37 -9.09 10.32
CA ASN A 60 -3.71 -10.35 10.65
C ASN A 60 -3.69 -11.28 9.41
N GLU A 61 -2.51 -11.58 8.86
CA GLU A 61 -2.34 -12.44 7.69
C GLU A 61 -2.85 -13.87 7.91
N ALA A 62 -2.72 -14.41 9.13
CA ALA A 62 -3.15 -15.76 9.44
C ALA A 62 -4.68 -15.88 9.48
N ASP A 63 -5.38 -14.86 9.98
CA ASP A 63 -6.84 -14.82 9.96
C ASP A 63 -7.36 -14.50 8.55
N TYR A 64 -6.68 -13.60 7.84
CA TYR A 64 -6.98 -13.32 6.43
C TYR A 64 -6.88 -14.58 5.55
N ALA A 65 -5.89 -15.44 5.80
CA ALA A 65 -5.71 -16.70 5.06
C ALA A 65 -6.81 -17.74 5.32
N LYS A 66 -7.61 -17.58 6.39
CA LYS A 66 -8.73 -18.50 6.72
C LYS A 66 -10.06 -18.04 6.10
N ILE A 67 -10.11 -16.85 5.50
CA ILE A 67 -11.32 -16.33 4.87
C ILE A 67 -11.70 -17.24 3.70
N ASP A 68 -12.96 -17.64 3.64
CA ASP A 68 -13.45 -18.49 2.55
C ASP A 68 -13.47 -17.75 1.21
N ALA A 69 -13.49 -18.50 0.11
CA ALA A 69 -13.39 -17.95 -1.24
C ALA A 69 -14.52 -16.97 -1.59
N ALA A 70 -15.74 -17.18 -1.08
CA ALA A 70 -16.88 -16.31 -1.37
C ALA A 70 -16.74 -14.96 -0.64
N THR A 71 -16.37 -15.00 0.63
CA THR A 71 -16.07 -13.79 1.42
C THR A 71 -14.88 -13.04 0.84
N SER A 72 -13.80 -13.74 0.46
CA SER A 72 -12.64 -13.12 -0.19
C SER A 72 -13.01 -12.46 -1.52
N LYS A 73 -13.84 -13.09 -2.35
CA LYS A 73 -14.30 -12.52 -3.62
C LYS A 73 -15.10 -11.25 -3.41
N LYS A 74 -16.07 -11.29 -2.49
CA LYS A 74 -16.89 -10.11 -2.14
C LYS A 74 -16.02 -8.96 -1.64
N MET A 75 -15.04 -9.24 -0.79
CA MET A 75 -14.13 -8.21 -0.29
C MET A 75 -13.30 -7.58 -1.43
N LEU A 76 -12.84 -8.37 -2.40
CA LEU A 76 -12.14 -7.85 -3.59
C LEU A 76 -13.03 -6.93 -4.45
N GLU A 77 -14.30 -7.30 -4.66
CA GLU A 77 -15.28 -6.47 -5.39
C GLU A 77 -15.55 -5.14 -4.66
N GLU A 78 -15.66 -5.18 -3.34
CA GLU A 78 -15.80 -3.98 -2.50
C GLU A 78 -14.56 -3.08 -2.56
N TYR A 79 -13.35 -3.67 -2.58
CA TYR A 79 -12.09 -2.93 -2.78
C TYR A 79 -12.05 -2.27 -4.17
N GLY A 80 -12.47 -2.99 -5.21
CA GLY A 80 -12.57 -2.44 -6.57
C GLY A 80 -13.52 -1.25 -6.62
N SER A 81 -14.72 -1.40 -6.06
CA SER A 81 -15.74 -0.35 -6.02
C SER A 81 -15.29 0.89 -5.23
N PHE A 82 -14.68 0.68 -4.06
CA PHE A 82 -14.09 1.75 -3.26
C PHE A 82 -12.99 2.51 -4.03
N THR A 83 -12.06 1.77 -4.64
CA THR A 83 -10.93 2.36 -5.38
C THR A 83 -11.44 3.20 -6.55
N GLN A 84 -12.40 2.69 -7.32
CA GLN A 84 -13.03 3.45 -8.40
C GLN A 84 -13.70 4.73 -7.89
N SER A 85 -14.38 4.66 -6.75
CA SER A 85 -15.01 5.85 -6.15
C SER A 85 -14.00 6.94 -5.81
N ILE A 86 -12.84 6.60 -5.21
CA ILE A 86 -11.84 7.62 -4.83
C ILE A 86 -11.00 8.12 -6.01
N ILE A 87 -10.90 7.33 -7.10
CA ILE A 87 -10.36 7.79 -8.38
C ILE A 87 -11.29 8.85 -8.97
N GLN A 88 -12.60 8.55 -9.04
CA GLN A 88 -13.60 9.44 -9.62
C GLN A 88 -13.74 10.76 -8.84
N SER A 89 -13.58 10.73 -7.51
CA SER A 89 -13.58 11.93 -6.69
C SER A 89 -12.27 12.73 -6.72
N GLY A 90 -11.23 12.23 -7.41
CA GLY A 90 -9.93 12.88 -7.51
C GLY A 90 -9.03 12.72 -6.29
N ASN A 91 -9.41 11.88 -5.31
CA ASN A 91 -8.63 11.68 -4.09
C ASN A 91 -7.51 10.64 -4.28
N PHE A 92 -7.58 9.76 -5.26
CA PHE A 92 -6.59 8.68 -5.45
C PHE A 92 -5.27 9.15 -6.07
N LYS A 93 -4.14 8.80 -5.45
CA LYS A 93 -2.79 9.02 -6.01
C LYS A 93 -2.05 7.73 -6.33
N ALA A 94 -2.10 6.78 -5.40
CA ALA A 94 -1.54 5.46 -5.55
C ALA A 94 -2.20 4.51 -4.54
N GLY A 95 -2.05 3.21 -4.75
CA GLY A 95 -2.46 2.22 -3.76
C GLY A 95 -2.34 0.82 -4.32
N ASP A 96 -1.86 -0.09 -3.49
CA ASP A 96 -1.65 -1.49 -3.84
C ASP A 96 -1.78 -2.39 -2.62
N ARG A 97 -2.18 -3.63 -2.87
CA ARG A 97 -2.06 -4.72 -1.90
C ARG A 97 -0.61 -5.23 -1.90
N LEU A 98 -0.05 -5.43 -0.72
CA LEU A 98 1.27 -6.03 -0.55
C LEU A 98 1.18 -7.56 -0.61
N GLN A 99 2.29 -8.19 -0.99
CA GLN A 99 2.46 -9.63 -0.83
C GLN A 99 2.67 -9.96 0.65
N PRO A 100 2.44 -11.22 1.08
CA PRO A 100 2.60 -11.64 2.47
C PRO A 100 3.98 -11.30 3.04
N THR A 101 4.07 -11.07 4.33
CA THR A 101 5.32 -10.73 5.03
C THR A 101 6.46 -11.73 4.84
N THR A 102 6.15 -12.98 4.49
CA THR A 102 7.14 -14.02 4.13
C THR A 102 7.93 -13.70 2.87
N THR A 103 7.43 -12.80 2.02
CA THR A 103 8.10 -12.31 0.81
C THR A 103 8.96 -11.06 1.06
N ALA A 104 8.85 -10.46 2.25
CA ALA A 104 9.55 -9.23 2.57
C ALA A 104 11.05 -9.47 2.78
N THR A 105 11.84 -8.43 2.52
CA THR A 105 13.25 -8.36 2.90
C THR A 105 13.48 -7.02 3.60
N THR A 106 13.98 -7.07 4.82
CA THR A 106 14.33 -5.88 5.60
C THR A 106 15.79 -5.51 5.38
N VAL A 107 16.05 -4.26 5.04
CA VAL A 107 17.40 -3.73 4.80
C VAL A 107 17.82 -2.78 5.93
N ARG A 108 19.07 -2.88 6.38
CA ARG A 108 19.69 -1.95 7.35
C ARG A 108 21.11 -1.62 6.91
N VAL A 109 21.51 -0.36 6.98
CA VAL A 109 22.90 0.05 6.76
C VAL A 109 23.55 0.38 8.10
N ARG A 110 24.72 -0.23 8.36
CA ARG A 110 25.52 -0.03 9.57
C ARG A 110 26.99 0.01 9.18
N GLU A 111 27.71 1.05 9.59
CA GLU A 111 29.14 1.21 9.32
C GLU A 111 29.49 1.05 7.83
N GLY A 112 28.65 1.59 6.94
CA GLY A 112 28.83 1.50 5.49
C GLY A 112 28.47 0.13 4.88
N LYS A 113 28.07 -0.86 5.68
CA LYS A 113 27.66 -2.19 5.21
C LYS A 113 26.14 -2.30 5.09
N THR A 114 25.69 -2.90 4.00
CA THR A 114 24.27 -3.22 3.77
C THR A 114 23.96 -4.60 4.30
N LEU A 115 23.10 -4.67 5.32
CA LEU A 115 22.63 -5.89 5.95
C LEU A 115 21.19 -6.16 5.52
N THR A 116 20.90 -7.38 5.12
CA THR A 116 19.55 -7.85 4.81
C THR A 116 19.08 -8.90 5.81
N THR A 117 17.78 -8.95 6.02
CA THR A 117 17.12 -9.98 6.83
C THR A 117 15.83 -10.39 6.14
N ASP A 118 15.63 -11.69 5.99
CA ASP A 118 14.39 -12.25 5.43
C ASP A 118 13.21 -11.92 6.37
N GLY A 119 12.09 -11.46 5.81
CA GLY A 119 10.88 -11.10 6.55
C GLY A 119 10.72 -9.60 6.85
N PRO A 120 9.62 -9.24 7.54
CA PRO A 120 9.25 -7.85 7.80
C PRO A 120 10.16 -7.21 8.85
N PHE A 121 10.08 -5.88 8.96
CA PHE A 121 10.85 -5.12 9.95
C PHE A 121 10.55 -5.57 11.39
N ALA A 122 9.27 -5.78 11.69
CA ALA A 122 8.77 -6.18 12.99
C ALA A 122 7.83 -7.37 12.84
N GLU A 123 7.94 -8.30 13.78
CA GLU A 123 6.96 -9.38 13.96
C GLU A 123 5.83 -8.81 14.83
N THR A 124 4.73 -8.46 14.18
CA THR A 124 3.55 -7.85 14.81
C THR A 124 2.37 -8.81 14.75
N ARG A 125 1.35 -8.57 15.58
CA ARG A 125 0.09 -9.31 15.48
C ARG A 125 -0.65 -9.01 14.17
N GLU A 126 -0.62 -7.76 13.72
CA GLU A 126 -1.21 -7.31 12.45
C GLU A 126 -0.10 -6.79 11.54
N GLN A 127 -0.08 -7.28 10.30
CA GLN A 127 0.93 -6.95 9.30
C GLN A 127 0.39 -5.90 8.33
N LEU A 128 1.30 -5.11 7.75
CA LEU A 128 0.96 -4.15 6.69
C LEU A 128 0.62 -4.93 5.41
N GLY A 129 -0.67 -4.99 5.06
CA GLY A 129 -1.18 -5.74 3.92
C GLY A 129 -1.43 -4.89 2.67
N GLY A 130 -1.40 -3.57 2.77
CA GLY A 130 -1.66 -2.67 1.66
C GLY A 130 -1.60 -1.20 2.06
N TYR A 131 -1.72 -0.32 1.08
CA TYR A 131 -1.80 1.11 1.34
C TYR A 131 -2.64 1.83 0.28
N TYR A 132 -3.10 3.03 0.63
CA TYR A 132 -3.50 4.07 -0.32
C TYR A 132 -2.72 5.34 -0.02
N LEU A 133 -2.27 6.04 -1.07
CA LEU A 133 -1.88 7.43 -1.01
C LEU A 133 -3.01 8.27 -1.58
N VAL A 134 -3.52 9.21 -0.78
CA VAL A 134 -4.67 10.04 -1.16
C VAL A 134 -4.38 11.53 -0.98
N ASP A 135 -4.93 12.35 -1.87
CA ASP A 135 -5.11 13.78 -1.66
C ASP A 135 -6.41 13.98 -0.84
N ALA A 136 -6.35 14.77 0.24
CA ALA A 136 -7.51 15.16 1.03
C ALA A 136 -7.33 16.56 1.64
N LYS A 137 -8.43 17.29 1.81
CA LYS A 137 -8.42 18.67 2.32
C LYS A 137 -7.83 18.81 3.74
N ASP A 138 -8.06 17.83 4.59
CA ASP A 138 -7.72 17.80 6.02
C ASP A 138 -7.74 16.36 6.55
N LEU A 139 -7.36 16.18 7.82
CA LEU A 139 -7.30 14.87 8.46
C LEU A 139 -8.68 14.21 8.53
N ASP A 140 -9.73 14.99 8.78
CA ASP A 140 -11.10 14.48 8.89
C ASP A 140 -11.58 13.88 7.55
N ALA A 141 -11.29 14.55 6.44
CA ALA A 141 -11.56 14.00 5.11
C ALA A 141 -10.75 12.72 4.84
N ALA A 142 -9.48 12.68 5.25
CA ALA A 142 -8.66 11.47 5.11
C ALA A 142 -9.20 10.30 5.95
N ILE A 143 -9.67 10.57 7.17
CA ILE A 143 -10.33 9.58 8.05
C ILE A 143 -11.64 9.09 7.41
N ALA A 144 -12.44 9.99 6.83
CA ALA A 144 -13.68 9.61 6.16
C ALA A 144 -13.42 8.70 4.94
N ILE A 145 -12.33 8.93 4.20
CA ILE A 145 -11.88 8.02 3.13
C ILE A 145 -11.41 6.69 3.73
N ALA A 146 -10.57 6.72 4.76
CA ALA A 146 -10.01 5.54 5.42
C ALA A 146 -11.09 4.60 5.97
N ALA A 147 -12.14 5.15 6.59
CA ALA A 147 -13.25 4.40 7.17
C ALA A 147 -14.06 3.61 6.11
N ARG A 148 -13.96 3.99 4.83
CA ARG A 148 -14.61 3.29 3.71
C ARG A 148 -13.75 2.17 3.12
N ILE A 149 -12.49 2.02 3.53
CA ILE A 149 -11.63 0.93 3.08
C ILE A 149 -12.18 -0.39 3.63
N PRO A 150 -12.48 -1.41 2.79
CA PRO A 150 -13.10 -2.65 3.25
C PRO A 150 -12.36 -3.37 4.39
N GLY A 151 -11.03 -3.29 4.40
CA GLY A 151 -10.17 -3.87 5.43
C GLY A 151 -10.31 -3.23 6.82
N ALA A 152 -10.87 -2.02 6.92
CA ALA A 152 -11.12 -1.35 8.21
C ALA A 152 -12.09 -2.13 9.12
N ARG A 153 -12.87 -3.06 8.56
CA ARG A 153 -13.80 -3.91 9.33
C ARG A 153 -13.13 -5.12 9.98
N PHE A 154 -11.93 -5.50 9.53
CA PHE A 154 -11.24 -6.73 9.94
C PHE A 154 -9.83 -6.50 10.48
N GLY A 155 -9.38 -5.25 10.48
CA GLY A 155 -8.09 -4.81 10.97
C GLY A 155 -8.12 -3.31 11.24
N SER A 156 -7.05 -2.61 10.92
CA SER A 156 -6.89 -1.19 11.23
C SER A 156 -6.38 -0.40 10.02
N ILE A 157 -6.81 0.86 9.90
CA ILE A 157 -6.22 1.81 8.95
C ILE A 157 -5.48 2.89 9.73
N GLU A 158 -4.15 2.95 9.59
CA GLU A 158 -3.37 4.06 10.13
C GLU A 158 -3.33 5.21 9.12
N VAL A 159 -3.84 6.37 9.52
CA VAL A 159 -3.90 7.58 8.68
C VAL A 159 -2.74 8.49 9.05
N ARG A 160 -1.79 8.69 8.14
CA ARG A 160 -0.62 9.53 8.38
C ARG A 160 -0.47 10.62 7.31
N PRO A 161 -0.35 11.90 7.68
CA PRO A 161 0.10 12.91 6.72
C PRO A 161 1.54 12.62 6.29
N ILE A 162 1.88 12.92 5.03
CA ILE A 162 3.24 12.77 4.51
C ILE A 162 3.89 14.12 4.21
N TRP A 163 5.21 14.13 4.21
CA TRP A 163 6.00 15.23 3.65
C TRP A 163 6.08 15.05 2.14
N VAL A 164 5.47 15.95 1.38
CA VAL A 164 5.56 15.95 -0.08
C VAL A 164 6.87 16.64 -0.47
N TYR A 165 7.79 15.88 -1.09
CA TYR A 165 9.00 16.44 -1.69
C TYR A 165 8.69 16.94 -3.10
N ASN A 166 9.10 18.18 -3.40
CA ASN A 166 8.98 18.80 -4.72
C ASN A 166 10.30 18.73 -5.49
#